data_AF-A0A9X9X3Y7-F1
#
_entry.id   AF-A0A9X9X3Y7-F1
#
_cell.length_a   1.000
_cell.length_b   1.000
_cell.length_c   1.000
_cell.angle_alpha   90.00
_cell.angle_beta   90.00
_cell.angle_gamma   90.00
#
_symmetry.space_group_name_H-M   'P 1'
#
loop_
_entity.id
_entity.type
_entity.pdbx_description
1 polymer ?
#
loop_
_entity_poly.entity_id
_entity_poly.type
_entity_poly.pdbx_seq_one_letter_code
_entity_poly.pdbx_strand_id
1 'polypeptide(L)'
;MSTAAAQNAWDSVTAEEVPACTGAADKDCAEAQALRARACRRQAASAPQDRRAALRDCAVSAGQAALGAGGANSQAQRNAWREELLAALYDRRAVTPRASICPDNDLMREQAETLLREAPGNTSARFHGASARMMGVSVSCGADDQRCPDLAQAARLLTPPQSDPRWTQTLDAVRTLQRVVVGCPEG
;
A
#
# COMPACT_ATOMS: atom_id res chain seq x y z
N MET A 1 -29.37 1.71 8.81
CA MET A 1 -29.17 1.40 7.37
C MET A 1 -28.89 -0.08 7.23
N SER A 2 -29.56 -0.79 6.33
CA SER A 2 -29.33 -2.22 6.11
C SER A 2 -27.99 -2.47 5.40
N THR A 3 -27.40 -3.64 5.61
CA THR A 3 -26.17 -4.09 4.91
C THR A 3 -26.34 -4.08 3.39
N ALA A 4 -27.54 -4.38 2.89
CA ALA A 4 -27.88 -4.32 1.47
C ALA A 4 -27.83 -2.88 0.89
N ALA A 5 -28.32 -1.88 1.63
CA ALA A 5 -28.26 -0.49 1.18
C ALA A 5 -26.80 0.04 1.14
N ALA A 6 -25.97 -0.36 2.10
CA ALA A 6 -24.55 -0.03 2.11
C ALA A 6 -23.79 -0.70 0.95
N GLN A 7 -24.11 -1.96 0.63
CA GLN A 7 -23.51 -2.67 -0.49
C GLN A 7 -23.82 -1.99 -1.83
N ASN A 8 -25.10 -1.66 -2.07
CA ASN A 8 -25.53 -0.98 -3.29
C ASN A 8 -24.84 0.40 -3.49
N ALA A 9 -24.57 1.12 -2.40
CA ALA A 9 -23.86 2.40 -2.46
C ALA A 9 -22.38 2.24 -2.83
N TRP A 10 -21.71 1.17 -2.41
CA TRP A 10 -20.34 0.89 -2.86
C TRP A 10 -20.34 0.49 -4.33
N ASP A 11 -21.31 -0.34 -4.74
CA ASP A 11 -21.45 -0.81 -6.12
C ASP A 11 -21.60 0.35 -7.09
N SER A 12 -22.39 1.37 -6.75
CA SER A 12 -22.50 2.60 -7.56
C SER A 12 -21.16 3.34 -7.65
N VAL A 13 -20.47 3.56 -6.53
CA VAL A 13 -19.19 4.31 -6.50
C VAL A 13 -18.09 3.63 -7.31
N THR A 14 -18.05 2.28 -7.34
CA THR A 14 -17.06 1.55 -8.12
C THR A 14 -17.34 1.55 -9.63
N ALA A 15 -18.63 1.62 -10.01
CA ALA A 15 -19.08 1.58 -11.39
C ALA A 15 -19.11 2.96 -12.05
N GLU A 16 -19.26 4.02 -11.25
CA GLU A 16 -19.26 5.40 -11.72
C GLU A 16 -17.91 5.73 -12.39
N GLU A 17 -17.93 6.36 -13.56
CA GLU A 17 -16.73 6.87 -14.21
C GLU A 17 -16.35 8.19 -13.53
N VAL A 18 -15.21 8.22 -12.86
CA VAL A 18 -14.74 9.44 -12.20
C VAL A 18 -13.86 10.18 -13.22
N PRO A 19 -14.17 11.44 -13.56
CA PRO A 19 -13.37 12.22 -14.49
C PRO A 19 -11.90 12.24 -14.09
N ALA A 20 -11.02 12.36 -15.09
CA ALA A 20 -9.61 12.59 -14.83
C ALA A 20 -9.44 13.92 -14.10
N CYS A 21 -8.61 13.93 -13.05
CA CYS A 21 -8.36 15.15 -12.30
C CYS A 21 -7.63 16.18 -13.18
N THR A 22 -8.01 17.44 -13.05
CA THR A 22 -7.57 18.52 -13.93
C THR A 22 -6.27 19.19 -13.48
N GLY A 23 -5.80 18.88 -12.26
CA GLY A 23 -4.53 19.38 -11.74
C GLY A 23 -4.22 18.88 -10.33
N ALA A 24 -3.02 19.25 -9.86
CA ALA A 24 -2.51 18.80 -8.56
C ALA A 24 -3.24 19.39 -7.34
N ALA A 25 -4.16 20.33 -7.53
CA ALA A 25 -4.94 20.99 -6.48
C ALA A 25 -6.46 20.83 -6.71
N ASP A 26 -6.85 19.86 -7.53
CA ASP A 26 -8.25 19.54 -7.83
C ASP A 26 -8.88 18.76 -6.66
N LYS A 27 -9.33 19.51 -5.65
CA LYS A 27 -9.82 18.97 -4.38
C LYS A 27 -10.99 18.01 -4.56
N ASP A 28 -11.98 18.39 -5.36
CA ASP A 28 -13.21 17.61 -5.52
C ASP A 28 -12.91 16.29 -6.26
N CYS A 29 -12.05 16.34 -7.29
CA CYS A 29 -11.60 15.12 -7.94
C CYS A 29 -10.78 14.24 -6.99
N ALA A 30 -9.88 14.82 -6.20
CA ALA A 30 -9.06 14.06 -5.25
C ALA A 30 -9.92 13.32 -4.22
N GLU A 31 -10.95 13.97 -3.68
CA GLU A 31 -11.89 13.37 -2.73
C GLU A 31 -12.73 12.27 -3.39
N ALA A 32 -13.20 12.47 -4.62
CA ALA A 32 -13.93 11.45 -5.39
C ALA A 32 -13.05 10.22 -5.69
N GLN A 33 -11.80 10.42 -6.11
CA GLN A 33 -10.85 9.34 -6.38
C GLN A 33 -10.48 8.59 -5.09
N ALA A 34 -10.32 9.28 -3.96
CA ALA A 34 -10.07 8.64 -2.67
C ALA A 34 -11.26 7.75 -2.25
N LEU A 35 -12.50 8.25 -2.42
CA LEU A 35 -13.70 7.49 -2.14
C LEU A 35 -13.80 6.25 -3.05
N ARG A 36 -13.52 6.40 -4.35
CA ARG A 36 -13.47 5.30 -5.31
C ARG A 36 -12.43 4.25 -4.94
N ALA A 37 -11.22 4.67 -4.56
CA ALA A 37 -10.15 3.77 -4.16
C ALA A 37 -10.60 2.87 -3.00
N ARG A 38 -11.22 3.48 -1.98
CA ARG A 38 -11.77 2.78 -0.81
C ARG A 38 -12.90 1.83 -1.19
N ALA A 39 -13.81 2.25 -2.07
CA ALA A 39 -14.91 1.44 -2.55
C ALA A 39 -14.42 0.19 -3.29
N CYS A 40 -13.49 0.38 -4.24
CA CYS A 40 -12.91 -0.69 -5.03
C CYS A 40 -12.17 -1.70 -4.14
N ARG A 41 -11.39 -1.24 -3.16
CA ARG A 41 -10.70 -2.14 -2.21
C ARG A 41 -11.68 -2.93 -1.36
N ARG A 42 -12.74 -2.29 -0.84
CA ARG A 42 -13.77 -2.96 -0.03
C ARG A 42 -14.48 -4.05 -0.82
N GLN A 43 -14.86 -3.77 -2.06
CA GLN A 43 -15.50 -4.78 -2.90
C GLN A 43 -14.54 -5.91 -3.30
N ALA A 44 -13.26 -5.63 -3.53
CA ALA A 44 -12.30 -6.68 -3.86
C ALA A 44 -12.26 -7.79 -2.80
N ALA A 45 -12.51 -7.46 -1.53
CA ALA A 45 -12.52 -8.43 -0.43
C ALA A 45 -13.65 -9.48 -0.53
N SER A 46 -14.81 -9.11 -1.11
CA SER A 46 -15.99 -9.98 -1.21
C SER A 46 -16.34 -10.37 -2.66
N ALA A 47 -15.71 -9.75 -3.66
CA ALA A 47 -15.98 -10.01 -5.06
C ALA A 47 -15.56 -11.42 -5.52
N PRO A 48 -16.24 -11.98 -6.54
CA PRO A 48 -15.78 -13.17 -7.25
C PRO A 48 -14.37 -12.99 -7.86
N GLN A 49 -13.67 -14.10 -8.10
CA GLN A 49 -12.25 -14.10 -8.47
C GLN A 49 -11.94 -13.35 -9.77
N ASP A 50 -12.81 -13.47 -10.77
CA ASP A 50 -12.75 -12.80 -12.08
C ASP A 50 -12.83 -11.27 -11.98
N ARG A 51 -13.62 -10.74 -11.03
CA ARG A 51 -13.76 -9.29 -10.82
C ARG A 51 -12.78 -8.70 -9.81
N ARG A 52 -12.24 -9.54 -8.92
CA ARG A 52 -11.35 -9.12 -7.83
C ARG A 52 -10.06 -8.43 -8.31
N ALA A 53 -9.49 -8.88 -9.44
CA ALA A 53 -8.29 -8.28 -10.02
C ALA A 53 -8.55 -6.82 -10.46
N ALA A 54 -9.60 -6.60 -11.26
CA ALA A 54 -9.99 -5.27 -11.73
C ALA A 54 -10.29 -4.30 -10.57
N LEU A 55 -10.90 -4.79 -9.49
CA LEU A 55 -11.18 -3.97 -8.30
C LEU A 55 -9.90 -3.59 -7.53
N ARG A 56 -8.88 -4.46 -7.48
CA ARG A 56 -7.57 -4.12 -6.91
C ARG A 56 -6.83 -3.09 -7.76
N ASP A 57 -6.89 -3.23 -9.08
CA ASP A 57 -6.32 -2.25 -10.01
C ASP A 57 -7.02 -0.89 -9.89
N CYS A 58 -8.35 -0.88 -9.75
CA CYS A 58 -9.12 0.32 -9.46
C CYS A 58 -8.68 0.97 -8.14
N ALA A 59 -8.52 0.19 -7.07
CA ALA A 59 -8.10 0.72 -5.77
C ALA A 59 -6.74 1.41 -5.82
N VAL A 60 -5.77 0.83 -6.54
CA VAL A 60 -4.43 1.42 -6.71
C VAL A 60 -4.48 2.66 -7.59
N SER A 61 -5.07 2.57 -8.78
CA SER A 61 -5.13 3.68 -9.73
C SER A 61 -5.87 4.90 -9.18
N ALA A 62 -7.04 4.70 -8.56
CA ALA A 62 -7.79 5.77 -7.93
C ALA A 62 -7.05 6.36 -6.71
N GLY A 63 -6.36 5.52 -5.92
CA GLY A 63 -5.54 6.00 -4.80
C GLY A 63 -4.37 6.88 -5.24
N GLN A 64 -3.70 6.51 -6.34
CA GLN A 64 -2.65 7.34 -6.95
C GLN A 64 -3.22 8.66 -7.49
N ALA A 65 -4.37 8.62 -8.18
CA ALA A 65 -5.02 9.82 -8.68
C ALA A 65 -5.42 10.78 -7.55
N ALA A 66 -5.96 10.25 -6.44
CA ALA A 66 -6.31 11.03 -5.25
C ALA A 66 -5.10 11.76 -4.65
N LEU A 67 -3.97 11.06 -4.50
CA LEU A 67 -2.73 11.69 -4.01
C LEU A 67 -2.16 12.69 -5.01
N GLY A 68 -2.25 12.41 -6.31
CA GLY A 68 -1.80 13.30 -7.39
C GLY A 68 -2.56 14.62 -7.45
N ALA A 69 -3.86 14.61 -7.14
CA ALA A 69 -4.74 15.78 -7.16
C ALA A 69 -4.93 16.47 -5.79
N GLY A 70 -4.47 15.84 -4.70
CA GLY A 70 -4.76 16.23 -3.32
C GLY A 70 -3.99 17.42 -2.76
N GLY A 71 -3.37 18.25 -3.59
CA GLY A 71 -2.54 19.38 -3.16
C GLY A 71 -3.32 20.46 -2.40
N ALA A 72 -4.62 20.62 -2.68
CA ALA A 72 -5.51 21.52 -1.96
C ALA A 72 -6.10 20.91 -0.67
N ASN A 73 -5.89 19.61 -0.43
CA ASN A 73 -6.38 18.93 0.77
C ASN A 73 -5.42 19.12 1.95
N SER A 74 -5.92 18.86 3.16
CA SER A 74 -5.04 18.87 4.33
C SER A 74 -4.04 17.71 4.29
N GLN A 75 -2.89 17.88 4.96
CA GLN A 75 -1.90 16.82 5.10
C GLN A 75 -2.49 15.57 5.78
N ALA A 76 -3.36 15.74 6.78
CA ALA A 76 -4.03 14.63 7.44
C ALA A 76 -4.90 13.81 6.47
N GLN A 77 -5.63 14.47 5.56
CA GLN A 77 -6.40 13.78 4.52
C GLN A 77 -5.49 13.01 3.56
N ARG A 78 -4.42 13.64 3.06
CA ARG A 78 -3.46 12.95 2.18
C ARG A 78 -2.80 11.75 2.88
N ASN A 79 -2.47 11.87 4.16
CA ASN A 79 -1.92 10.78 4.95
C ASN A 79 -2.88 9.60 5.03
N ALA A 80 -4.17 9.86 5.31
CA ALA A 80 -5.19 8.81 5.34
C ALA A 80 -5.35 8.12 3.97
N TRP A 81 -5.34 8.87 2.87
CA TRP A 81 -5.40 8.30 1.53
C TRP A 81 -4.15 7.49 1.18
N ARG A 82 -2.98 7.90 1.69
CA ARG A 82 -1.73 7.17 1.53
C ARG A 82 -1.75 5.85 2.29
N GLU A 83 -2.31 5.80 3.49
CA GLU A 83 -2.55 4.54 4.21
C GLU A 83 -3.46 3.59 3.41
N GLU A 84 -4.50 4.13 2.78
CA GLU A 84 -5.39 3.34 1.92
C GLU A 84 -4.69 2.81 0.67
N LEU A 85 -3.85 3.62 0.02
CA LEU A 85 -3.03 3.19 -1.11
C LEU A 85 -2.01 2.12 -0.70
N LEU A 86 -1.33 2.27 0.44
CA LEU A 86 -0.41 1.25 0.96
C LEU A 86 -1.11 -0.10 1.15
N ALA A 87 -2.31 -0.07 1.72
CA ALA A 87 -3.10 -1.28 1.91
C ALA A 87 -3.60 -1.86 0.58
N ALA A 88 -4.00 -1.03 -0.39
CA ALA A 88 -4.40 -1.48 -1.72
C ALA A 88 -3.24 -2.15 -2.48
N LEU A 89 -2.04 -1.56 -2.44
CA LEU A 89 -0.82 -2.15 -3.01
C LEU A 89 -0.49 -3.48 -2.35
N TYR A 90 -0.65 -3.59 -1.03
CA TYR A 90 -0.40 -4.83 -0.30
C TYR A 90 -1.36 -5.95 -0.71
N ASP A 91 -2.66 -5.62 -0.84
CA ASP A 91 -3.69 -6.56 -1.25
C ASP A 91 -3.54 -7.00 -2.72
N ARG A 92 -3.12 -6.09 -3.60
CA ARG A 92 -2.83 -6.38 -5.02
C ARG A 92 -1.62 -7.29 -5.16
N ARG A 93 -0.54 -6.97 -4.45
CA ARG A 93 0.73 -7.70 -4.46
C ARG A 93 0.57 -9.19 -4.14
N ALA A 94 -0.39 -9.56 -3.29
CA ALA A 94 -0.65 -10.96 -2.94
C ALA A 94 -1.07 -11.86 -4.13
N VAL A 95 -1.47 -11.26 -5.26
CA VAL A 95 -1.83 -12.00 -6.48
C VAL A 95 -1.03 -11.57 -7.71
N THR A 96 -0.20 -10.54 -7.62
CA THR A 96 0.66 -10.10 -8.71
C THR A 96 1.76 -11.15 -8.95
N PRO A 97 1.97 -11.61 -10.20
CA PRO A 97 3.08 -12.49 -10.53
C PRO A 97 4.42 -11.90 -10.09
N ARG A 98 5.34 -12.75 -9.61
CA ARG A 98 6.65 -12.33 -9.08
C ARG A 98 7.44 -11.48 -10.08
N ALA A 99 7.33 -11.76 -11.39
CA ALA A 99 8.00 -11.03 -12.46
C ALA A 99 7.48 -9.57 -12.65
N SER A 100 6.32 -9.24 -12.11
CA SER A 100 5.66 -7.93 -12.31
C SER A 100 5.49 -7.15 -10.99
N ILE A 101 6.08 -7.63 -9.90
CA ILE A 101 5.84 -7.11 -8.55
C ILE A 101 6.60 -5.81 -8.23
N CYS A 102 7.72 -5.56 -8.92
CA CYS A 102 8.64 -4.48 -8.54
C CYS A 102 8.05 -3.07 -8.63
N PRO A 103 7.32 -2.67 -9.69
CA PRO A 103 6.73 -1.34 -9.75
C PRO A 103 5.79 -1.05 -8.57
N ASP A 104 4.93 -1.99 -8.21
CA ASP A 104 4.01 -1.85 -7.06
C ASP A 104 4.79 -1.82 -5.73
N ASN A 105 5.85 -2.61 -5.62
CA ASN A 105 6.68 -2.67 -4.43
C ASN A 105 7.48 -1.38 -4.20
N ASP A 106 8.02 -0.81 -5.28
CA ASP A 106 8.72 0.47 -5.25
C ASP A 106 7.79 1.61 -4.88
N LEU A 107 6.58 1.65 -5.48
CA LEU A 107 5.55 2.62 -5.09
C LEU A 107 5.14 2.46 -3.63
N MET A 108 4.95 1.24 -3.14
CA MET A 108 4.64 1.00 -1.72
C MET A 108 5.75 1.53 -0.81
N ARG A 109 7.01 1.29 -1.17
CA ARG A 109 8.17 1.79 -0.41
C ARG A 109 8.20 3.33 -0.38
N GLU A 110 8.04 3.97 -1.53
CA GLU A 110 8.04 5.43 -1.66
C GLU A 110 6.92 6.09 -0.83
N GLN A 111 5.70 5.54 -0.91
CA GLN A 111 4.56 6.06 -0.16
C GLN A 111 4.72 5.82 1.33
N ALA A 112 5.25 4.67 1.76
CA ALA A 112 5.52 4.42 3.17
C ALA A 112 6.57 5.39 3.72
N GLU A 113 7.64 5.67 2.98
CA GLU A 113 8.65 6.65 3.37
C GLU A 113 8.11 8.07 3.45
N THR A 114 7.29 8.48 2.48
CA THR A 114 6.62 9.77 2.51
C THR A 114 5.75 9.91 3.76
N LEU A 115 4.94 8.88 4.06
CA LEU A 115 4.09 8.87 5.23
C LEU A 115 4.90 8.87 6.54
N LEU A 116 6.05 8.19 6.59
CA LEU A 116 6.93 8.21 7.77
C LEU A 116 7.61 9.57 7.98
N ARG A 117 7.94 10.31 6.91
CA ARG A 117 8.43 11.70 7.05
C ARG A 117 7.34 12.63 7.59
N GLU A 118 6.11 12.45 7.13
CA GLU A 118 4.97 13.28 7.49
C GLU A 118 4.33 12.89 8.83
N ALA A 119 4.44 11.63 9.23
CA ALA A 119 3.89 11.05 10.45
C ALA A 119 4.79 9.89 10.95
N PRO A 120 5.91 10.17 11.65
CA PRO A 120 6.91 9.16 12.02
C PRO A 120 6.40 7.98 12.84
N GLY A 121 5.34 8.17 13.61
CA GLY A 121 4.69 7.13 14.42
C GLY A 121 3.69 6.26 13.67
N ASN A 122 3.47 6.46 12.36
CA ASN A 122 2.41 5.80 11.62
C ASN A 122 2.65 4.29 11.48
N THR A 123 1.86 3.49 12.20
CA THR A 123 1.97 2.02 12.23
C THR A 123 1.76 1.37 10.86
N SER A 124 0.84 1.89 10.06
CA SER A 124 0.57 1.39 8.70
C SER A 124 1.81 1.56 7.81
N ALA A 125 2.39 2.77 7.80
CA ALA A 125 3.60 3.08 7.05
C ALA A 125 4.79 2.22 7.48
N ARG A 126 4.97 1.99 8.79
CA ARG A 126 6.01 1.12 9.32
C ARG A 126 5.87 -0.32 8.79
N PHE A 127 4.67 -0.90 8.90
CA PHE A 127 4.41 -2.25 8.44
C PHE A 127 4.62 -2.40 6.94
N HIS A 128 3.96 -1.56 6.14
CA HIS A 128 4.03 -1.64 4.68
C HIS A 128 5.43 -1.30 4.16
N GLY A 129 6.11 -0.31 4.75
CA GLY A 129 7.49 0.04 4.40
C GLY A 129 8.51 -1.06 4.70
N ALA A 130 8.32 -1.81 5.80
CA ALA A 130 9.13 -2.98 6.11
C ALA A 130 8.83 -4.14 5.16
N SER A 131 7.55 -4.39 4.89
CA SER A 131 7.11 -5.46 4.00
C SER A 131 7.54 -5.22 2.55
N ALA A 132 7.59 -3.97 2.09
CA ALA A 132 8.09 -3.61 0.77
C ALA A 132 9.59 -3.91 0.64
N ARG A 133 10.39 -3.55 1.66
CA ARG A 133 11.83 -3.83 1.69
C ARG A 133 12.13 -5.32 1.70
N MET A 134 11.48 -6.07 2.58
CA MET A 134 11.60 -7.53 2.66
C MET A 134 11.25 -8.19 1.31
N MET A 135 10.14 -7.80 0.70
CA MET A 135 9.72 -8.35 -0.59
C MET A 135 10.68 -7.97 -1.71
N GLY A 136 11.15 -6.72 -1.73
CA GLY A 136 12.13 -6.24 -2.72
C GLY A 136 13.38 -7.10 -2.72
N VAL A 137 13.92 -7.44 -1.54
CA VAL A 137 15.05 -8.36 -1.42
C VAL A 137 14.70 -9.78 -1.87
N SER A 138 13.54 -10.31 -1.46
CA SER A 138 13.12 -11.67 -1.84
C SER A 138 13.02 -11.84 -3.35
N VAL A 139 12.45 -10.86 -4.05
CA VAL A 139 12.16 -10.93 -5.49
C VAL A 139 13.17 -10.18 -6.35
N SER A 140 14.26 -9.67 -5.74
CA SER A 140 15.34 -8.92 -6.40
C SER A 140 14.86 -7.65 -7.12
N CYS A 141 13.98 -6.88 -6.48
CA CYS A 141 13.70 -5.50 -6.89
C CYS A 141 14.83 -4.60 -6.39
N GLY A 142 15.60 -4.02 -7.32
CA GLY A 142 16.68 -3.08 -7.01
C GLY A 142 18.08 -3.70 -7.05
N ALA A 143 19.06 -2.94 -6.57
CA ALA A 143 20.47 -3.29 -6.63
C ALA A 143 20.90 -4.20 -5.46
N ASP A 144 21.87 -5.08 -5.70
CA ASP A 144 22.30 -6.09 -4.73
C ASP A 144 22.95 -5.51 -3.48
N ASP A 145 23.61 -4.35 -3.60
CA ASP A 145 24.23 -3.62 -2.49
C ASP A 145 23.20 -3.04 -1.51
N GLN A 146 21.95 -2.88 -1.93
CA GLN A 146 20.87 -2.36 -1.08
C GLN A 146 20.17 -3.44 -0.25
N ARG A 147 20.45 -4.73 -0.50
CA ARG A 147 19.75 -5.83 0.18
C ARG A 147 19.90 -5.80 1.69
N CYS A 148 21.12 -5.66 2.20
CA CYS A 148 21.36 -5.64 3.65
C CYS A 148 20.83 -4.36 4.33
N PRO A 149 21.07 -3.15 3.79
CA PRO A 149 20.43 -1.93 4.28
C PRO A 149 18.89 -2.03 4.35
N ASP A 150 18.25 -2.60 3.33
CA ASP A 150 16.79 -2.74 3.30
C ASP A 150 16.27 -3.71 4.36
N LEU A 151 16.94 -4.85 4.56
CA LEU A 151 16.56 -5.79 5.61
C LEU A 151 16.76 -5.21 7.02
N ALA A 152 17.87 -4.50 7.25
CA ALA A 152 18.11 -3.83 8.53
C ALA A 152 17.04 -2.75 8.81
N GLN A 153 16.69 -1.96 7.80
CA GLN A 153 15.63 -0.96 7.94
C GLN A 153 14.26 -1.60 8.16
N ALA A 154 13.95 -2.72 7.48
CA ALA A 154 12.72 -3.46 7.71
C ALA A 154 12.60 -3.96 9.16
N ALA A 155 13.68 -4.54 9.71
CA ALA A 155 13.71 -5.00 11.10
C ALA A 155 13.51 -3.84 12.10
N ARG A 156 14.12 -2.67 11.85
CA ARG A 156 13.94 -1.46 12.66
C ARG A 156 12.49 -0.97 12.62
N LEU A 157 11.88 -0.90 11.44
CA LEU A 157 10.49 -0.48 11.29
C LEU A 157 9.53 -1.40 12.05
N LEU A 158 9.86 -2.70 12.14
CA LEU A 158 9.06 -3.71 12.85
C LEU A 158 9.41 -3.86 14.34
N THR A 159 10.29 -3.02 14.90
CA THR A 159 10.67 -3.11 16.33
C THR A 159 10.23 -1.85 17.09
N PRO A 160 9.57 -1.96 18.26
CA PRO A 160 9.05 -3.19 18.87
C PRO A 160 7.86 -3.77 18.09
N PRO A 161 7.63 -5.09 18.18
CA PRO A 161 6.52 -5.75 17.52
C PRO A 161 5.16 -5.21 18.01
N GLN A 162 4.20 -5.14 17.09
CA GLN A 162 2.81 -4.80 17.40
C GLN A 162 1.98 -6.07 17.64
N SER A 163 0.76 -5.91 18.14
CA SER A 163 -0.13 -7.05 18.44
C SER A 163 -0.64 -7.79 17.20
N ASP A 164 -0.59 -7.18 16.01
CA ASP A 164 -0.99 -7.83 14.75
C ASP A 164 -0.05 -9.01 14.44
N PRO A 165 -0.56 -10.26 14.32
CA PRO A 165 0.28 -11.42 14.02
C PRO A 165 1.12 -11.30 12.75
N ARG A 166 0.63 -10.54 11.75
CA ARG A 166 1.37 -10.30 10.50
C ARG A 166 2.67 -9.55 10.75
N TRP A 167 2.70 -8.73 11.82
CA TRP A 167 3.88 -7.97 12.19
C TRP A 167 5.03 -8.89 12.61
N THR A 168 4.77 -9.81 13.54
CA THR A 168 5.74 -10.81 14.00
C THR A 168 6.17 -11.72 12.85
N GLN A 169 5.20 -12.21 12.04
CA GLN A 169 5.51 -13.04 10.87
C GLN A 169 6.44 -12.32 9.87
N THR A 170 6.21 -11.03 9.62
CA THR A 170 7.05 -10.24 8.72
C THR A 170 8.45 -10.04 9.32
N LEU A 171 8.55 -9.79 10.63
CA LEU A 171 9.84 -9.64 11.31
C LEU A 171 10.66 -10.95 11.26
N ASP A 172 10.01 -12.10 11.47
CA ASP A 172 10.65 -13.41 11.37
C ASP A 172 11.13 -13.71 9.94
N ALA A 173 10.35 -13.32 8.93
CA ALA A 173 10.75 -13.42 7.53
C ALA A 173 11.94 -12.51 7.19
N VAL A 174 11.97 -11.28 7.70
CA VAL A 174 13.11 -10.37 7.55
C VAL A 174 14.38 -10.98 8.16
N ARG A 175 14.30 -11.47 9.41
CA ARG A 175 15.44 -12.13 10.09
C ARG A 175 15.90 -13.39 9.36
N THR A 176 14.99 -14.13 8.77
CA THR A 176 15.32 -15.29 7.94
C THR A 176 16.08 -14.87 6.69
N LEU A 177 15.65 -13.80 6.01
CA LEU A 177 16.40 -13.26 4.87
C LEU A 177 17.77 -12.73 5.26
N GLN A 178 17.93 -12.08 6.42
CA GLN A 178 19.24 -11.59 6.89
C GLN A 178 20.25 -12.74 7.06
N ARG A 179 19.80 -13.93 7.46
CA ARG A 179 20.65 -15.13 7.58
C ARG A 179 21.05 -15.75 6.25
N VAL A 180 20.20 -15.61 5.22
CA VAL A 180 20.40 -16.24 3.92
C VAL A 180 21.18 -15.33 2.96
N VAL A 181 20.98 -14.01 3.06
CA VAL A 181 21.73 -13.04 2.26
C VAL A 181 23.12 -12.87 2.85
N VAL A 182 24.12 -13.36 2.11
CA VAL A 182 25.53 -13.34 2.53
C VAL A 182 25.97 -11.93 2.89
N GLY A 183 26.55 -11.76 4.08
CA GLY A 183 27.12 -10.50 4.54
C GLY A 183 26.14 -9.53 5.20
N CYS A 184 24.85 -9.89 5.37
CA CYS A 184 23.92 -9.08 6.14
C CYS A 184 24.09 -9.34 7.65
N PRO A 185 24.37 -8.32 8.47
CA PRO A 185 24.38 -8.49 9.92
C PRO A 185 22.96 -8.74 10.44
N GLU A 186 22.83 -9.63 11.42
CA GLU A 186 21.62 -9.71 12.25
C GLU A 186 21.59 -8.43 13.11
N GLY A 187 20.53 -7.63 12.91
CA GLY A 187 20.31 -6.37 13.63
C GLY A 187 19.54 -6.55 14.92
#